data_AF-A0A914Z3V5-F1
#
_entry.id   AF-A0A914Z3V5-F1
#
_cell.length_a   1.000
_cell.length_b   1.000
_cell.length_c   1.000
_cell.angle_alpha   90.00
_cell.angle_beta   90.00
_cell.angle_gamma   90.00
#
_symmetry.space_group_name_H-M   'P 1'
#
loop_
_entity.id
_entity.type
_entity.pdbx_description
1 polymer ?
#
loop_
_entity_poly.entity_id
_entity_poly.type
_entity_poly.pdbx_seq_one_letter_code
_entity_poly.pdbx_strand_id
1 'polypeptide(L)'
;MSESMTSDSDESAYEYLDWFHSLKTTKFMCRIDEYFLEDAFNRTNLEKELLFAISENTVAKFIRHIKYDTSVSGYDLDEIEEIAADVYGLMHARYILSSAGLKDMKKKYERGEFGHCPRDKCNEQKVLPIGETELGEGFVNIFCPKCREIYFTKSKFQLDGAYFGPSFPTAFLMEFPEILLTPHSTIKPSPECITTSDSSESSSERSSSIKSVASF
;
A
#
# COMPACT_ATOMS: atom_id res chain seq x y z
N MET A 1 0.92 32.23 38.56
CA MET A 1 2.14 31.84 37.83
C MET A 1 1.72 30.81 36.82
N SER A 2 1.83 31.18 35.54
CA SER A 2 1.56 30.33 34.38
C SER A 2 2.76 29.44 34.15
N GLU A 3 2.59 28.12 34.27
CA GLU A 3 3.59 27.15 33.82
C GLU A 3 3.03 26.41 32.61
N SER A 4 3.34 26.94 31.43
CA SER A 4 3.28 26.22 30.16
C SER A 4 4.60 25.46 29.99
N MET A 5 4.58 24.15 30.24
CA MET A 5 5.76 23.27 30.15
C MET A 5 5.33 21.91 29.58
N THR A 6 4.77 21.88 28.38
CA THR A 6 4.60 20.66 27.55
C THR A 6 4.44 21.11 26.09
N SER A 7 5.52 21.24 25.30
CA SER A 7 5.37 21.49 23.85
C SER A 7 6.52 21.04 22.95
N ASP A 8 7.74 20.84 23.47
CA ASP A 8 8.87 20.41 22.62
C ASP A 8 8.79 18.93 22.19
N SER A 9 8.12 18.10 22.98
CA SER A 9 8.05 16.66 22.76
C SER A 9 7.09 16.26 21.64
N ASP A 10 5.99 17.00 21.48
CA ASP A 10 4.94 16.65 20.52
C ASP A 10 5.31 17.12 19.10
N GLU A 11 5.94 18.28 18.93
CA GLU A 11 6.38 18.76 17.61
C GLU A 11 7.34 17.79 16.91
N SER A 12 8.32 17.24 17.64
CA SER A 12 9.32 16.33 17.04
C SER A 12 8.73 15.00 16.57
N ALA A 13 7.61 14.54 17.14
CA ALA A 13 6.95 13.31 16.71
C ALA A 13 6.19 13.50 15.39
N TYR A 14 5.54 14.66 15.24
CA TYR A 14 4.88 15.02 13.98
C TYR A 14 5.89 15.19 12.84
N GLU A 15 7.07 15.76 13.11
CA GLU A 15 8.14 15.89 12.10
C GLU A 15 8.61 14.54 11.54
N TYR A 16 8.79 13.51 12.37
CA TYR A 16 9.18 12.19 11.88
C TYR A 16 8.07 11.57 11.03
N LEU A 17 6.81 11.58 11.50
CA LEU A 17 5.72 10.98 10.73
C LEU A 17 5.54 11.70 9.40
N ASP A 18 5.67 13.02 9.38
CA ASP A 18 5.61 13.81 8.15
C ASP A 18 6.77 13.44 7.21
N TRP A 19 7.99 13.28 7.73
CA TRP A 19 9.12 12.77 6.97
C TRP A 19 8.88 11.35 6.44
N PHE A 20 8.41 10.43 7.29
CA PHE A 20 8.15 9.03 6.95
C PHE A 20 7.12 8.91 5.83
N HIS A 21 6.02 9.68 5.89
CA HIS A 21 5.01 9.75 4.83
C HIS A 21 5.46 10.54 3.59
N SER A 22 6.50 11.36 3.69
CA SER A 22 7.11 12.03 2.53
C SER A 22 7.93 11.07 1.66
N LEU A 23 8.34 9.93 2.22
CA LEU A 23 9.12 8.93 1.49
C LEU A 23 8.30 8.34 0.35
N LYS A 24 8.92 8.19 -0.82
CA LYS A 24 8.28 7.51 -1.96
C LYS A 24 7.93 6.06 -1.66
N THR A 25 8.64 5.46 -0.68
CA THR A 25 8.44 4.08 -0.25
C THR A 25 7.12 3.86 0.46
N THR A 26 6.66 4.84 1.24
CA THR A 26 5.47 4.73 2.10
C THR A 26 4.18 5.14 1.41
N LYS A 27 4.20 5.32 0.08
CA LYS A 27 3.09 5.87 -0.71
C LYS A 27 1.77 5.13 -0.52
N PHE A 28 1.79 3.83 -0.24
CA PHE A 28 0.58 3.04 -0.01
C PHE A 28 -0.02 3.22 1.39
N MET A 29 0.72 3.74 2.35
CA MET A 29 0.24 3.92 3.71
C MET A 29 -0.62 5.18 3.83
N CYS A 30 -1.63 5.13 4.70
CA CYS A 30 -2.28 6.32 5.23
C CYS A 30 -1.67 6.72 6.58
N ARG A 31 -1.90 7.96 7.00
CA ARG A 31 -1.55 8.39 8.35
C ARG A 31 -2.53 7.75 9.32
N ILE A 32 -2.01 7.07 10.34
CA ILE A 32 -2.82 6.51 11.41
C ILE A 32 -3.30 7.66 12.29
N ASP A 33 -4.57 7.61 12.69
CA ASP A 33 -5.13 8.55 13.64
C ASP A 33 -4.41 8.47 15.00
N GLU A 34 -4.14 9.62 15.61
CA GLU A 34 -3.37 9.69 16.85
C GLU A 34 -4.09 8.99 18.01
N TYR A 35 -5.41 9.14 18.11
CA TYR A 35 -6.18 8.43 19.13
C TYR A 35 -6.10 6.91 18.97
N PHE A 36 -5.99 6.43 17.72
CA PHE A 36 -5.79 5.01 17.45
C PHE A 36 -4.41 4.52 17.91
N LEU A 37 -3.37 5.34 17.70
CA LEU A 37 -1.99 5.05 18.13
C LEU A 37 -1.85 5.06 19.66
N GLU A 38 -2.51 6.00 20.34
CA GLU A 38 -2.40 6.15 21.79
C GLU A 38 -3.14 5.06 22.57
N ASP A 39 -4.24 4.53 22.01
CA ASP A 39 -5.03 3.49 22.64
C ASP A 39 -4.22 2.20 22.84
N ALA A 40 -4.03 1.83 24.10
CA ALA A 40 -3.28 0.65 24.51
C ALA A 40 -3.89 -0.66 23.97
N PHE A 41 -5.22 -0.70 23.78
CA PHE A 41 -5.88 -1.88 23.25
C PHE A 41 -5.40 -2.22 21.83
N ASN A 42 -5.22 -1.20 20.99
CA ASN A 42 -4.76 -1.36 19.61
C ASN A 42 -3.29 -1.79 19.52
N ARG A 43 -2.51 -1.63 20.60
CA ARG A 43 -1.09 -1.99 20.70
C ARG A 43 -0.84 -3.38 21.26
N THR A 44 -1.88 -4.07 21.74
CA THR A 44 -1.73 -5.38 22.38
C THR A 44 -1.10 -6.42 21.45
N ASN A 45 -0.21 -7.27 21.99
CA ASN A 45 0.50 -8.34 21.28
C ASN A 45 1.51 -7.90 20.21
N LEU A 46 1.75 -6.59 19.99
CA LEU A 46 2.81 -6.15 19.08
C LEU A 46 4.18 -6.67 19.51
N GLU A 47 4.43 -6.79 20.82
CA GLU A 47 5.69 -7.30 21.37
C GLU A 47 6.00 -8.75 20.94
N LYS A 48 4.97 -9.55 20.64
CA LYS A 48 5.13 -10.94 20.19
C LYS A 48 5.39 -11.03 18.70
N GLU A 49 4.77 -10.14 17.92
CA GLU A 49 4.94 -10.03 16.47
C GLU A 49 6.35 -9.53 16.11
N LEU A 50 6.93 -8.64 16.94
CA LEU A 50 8.30 -8.12 16.81
C LEU A 50 9.39 -9.03 17.44
N LEU A 51 9.14 -10.34 17.54
CA LEU A 51 10.09 -11.35 18.03
C LEU A 51 10.67 -11.09 19.45
N PHE A 52 9.90 -10.50 20.37
CA PHE A 52 10.32 -10.19 21.75
C PHE A 52 11.53 -9.25 21.88
N ALA A 53 12.06 -8.71 20.79
CA ALA A 53 13.26 -7.87 20.80
C ALA A 53 13.01 -6.51 21.50
N ILE A 54 11.75 -6.14 21.68
CA ILE A 54 11.34 -4.82 22.14
C ILE A 54 10.29 -4.93 23.23
N SER A 55 10.52 -4.26 24.36
CA SER A 55 9.54 -4.20 25.45
C SER A 55 8.31 -3.35 25.06
N GLU A 56 7.15 -3.62 25.65
CA GLU A 56 5.91 -2.82 25.45
C GLU A 56 6.12 -1.32 25.70
N ASN A 57 6.92 -0.99 26.73
CA ASN A 57 7.30 0.39 27.05
C ASN A 57 8.14 1.03 25.94
N THR A 58 8.95 0.25 25.23
CA THR A 58 9.77 0.72 24.12
C THR A 58 8.91 0.94 22.87
N VAL A 59 7.95 0.06 22.58
CA VAL A 59 6.95 0.25 21.50
C VAL A 59 6.13 1.52 21.72
N ALA A 60 5.61 1.72 22.94
CA ALA A 60 4.85 2.93 23.29
C ALA A 60 5.70 4.20 23.18
N LYS A 61 6.99 4.12 23.50
CA LYS A 61 7.94 5.23 23.33
C LYS A 61 8.25 5.50 21.87
N PHE A 62 8.41 4.49 21.02
CA PHE A 62 8.60 4.72 19.58
C PHE A 62 7.39 5.38 18.94
N ILE A 63 6.18 4.97 19.30
CA ILE A 63 4.96 5.60 18.79
C ILE A 63 4.88 7.08 19.22
N ARG A 64 5.28 7.40 20.45
CA ARG A 64 5.18 8.76 20.99
C ARG A 64 6.37 9.65 20.64
N HIS A 65 7.59 9.12 20.62
CA HIS A 65 8.85 9.86 20.66
C HIS A 65 9.90 9.10 19.84
N ILE A 66 9.99 9.43 18.57
CA ILE A 66 10.88 8.71 17.63
C ILE A 66 12.36 9.10 17.83
N LYS A 67 12.62 10.18 18.58
CA LYS A 67 13.95 10.43 19.16
C LYS A 67 14.08 9.70 20.49
N TYR A 68 14.28 8.39 20.41
CA TYR A 68 14.76 7.62 21.56
C TYR A 68 16.19 8.06 21.90
N ASP A 69 16.51 8.26 23.17
CA ASP A 69 17.88 8.57 23.60
C ASP A 69 18.76 7.33 23.41
N THR A 70 19.54 7.32 22.33
CA THR A 70 20.46 6.23 21.97
C THR A 70 21.50 5.94 23.04
N SER A 71 21.73 6.86 23.98
CA SER A 71 22.65 6.63 25.08
C SER A 71 22.15 5.62 26.12
N VAL A 72 20.86 5.23 26.07
CA VAL A 72 20.20 4.43 27.11
C VAL A 72 19.83 3.00 26.66
N SER A 73 19.66 2.75 25.36
CA SER A 73 19.13 1.47 24.85
C SER A 73 20.17 0.45 24.38
N GLY A 74 21.39 0.88 24.03
CA GLY A 74 22.40 -0.02 23.45
C GLY A 74 22.14 -0.47 22.00
N TYR A 75 21.11 0.08 21.34
CA TYR A 75 20.83 -0.08 19.91
C TYR A 75 21.38 1.11 19.12
N ASP A 76 21.78 0.89 17.86
CA ASP A 76 22.14 2.00 16.96
C ASP A 76 20.88 2.73 16.44
N LEU A 77 21.04 3.95 15.94
CA LEU A 77 19.96 4.76 15.36
C LEU A 77 19.23 4.03 14.23
N ASP A 78 19.98 3.36 13.35
CA ASP A 78 19.41 2.66 12.20
C ASP A 78 18.51 1.49 12.65
N GLU A 79 18.92 0.73 13.67
CA GLU A 79 18.12 -0.36 14.25
C GLU A 79 16.84 0.18 14.91
N ILE A 80 16.95 1.33 15.58
CA ILE A 80 15.81 2.03 16.18
C ILE A 80 14.81 2.48 15.11
N GLU A 81 15.29 3.05 13.99
CA GLU A 81 14.44 3.50 12.89
C GLU A 81 13.72 2.34 12.20
N GLU A 82 14.41 1.23 11.96
CA GLU A 82 13.82 0.00 11.41
C GLU A 82 12.69 -0.51 12.32
N ILE A 83 12.98 -0.65 13.60
CA ILE A 83 11.99 -1.05 14.61
C ILE A 83 10.79 -0.09 14.65
N ALA A 84 11.02 1.21 14.60
CA ALA A 84 9.95 2.20 14.63
C ALA A 84 9.06 2.10 13.37
N ALA A 85 9.67 1.84 12.20
CA ALA A 85 8.95 1.61 10.96
C ALA A 85 8.08 0.34 11.05
N ASP A 86 8.60 -0.75 11.61
CA ASP A 86 7.88 -2.01 11.78
C ASP A 86 6.69 -1.84 12.73
N VAL A 87 6.90 -1.19 13.88
CA VAL A 87 5.85 -0.88 14.85
C VAL A 87 4.73 -0.07 14.19
N TYR A 88 5.09 1.00 13.47
CA TYR A 88 4.11 1.83 12.78
C TYR A 88 3.38 1.05 11.67
N GLY A 89 4.11 0.20 10.94
CA GLY A 89 3.57 -0.66 9.90
C GLY A 89 2.57 -1.68 10.41
N LEU A 90 2.87 -2.38 11.50
CA LEU A 90 1.93 -3.31 12.14
C LEU A 90 0.70 -2.60 12.71
N MET A 91 0.88 -1.41 13.29
CA MET A 91 -0.23 -0.56 13.70
C MET A 91 -1.08 -0.12 12.51
N HIS A 92 -0.47 0.15 11.36
CA HIS A 92 -1.16 0.51 10.13
C HIS A 92 -2.04 -0.64 9.65
N ALA A 93 -1.53 -1.88 9.65
CA ALA A 93 -2.29 -3.07 9.26
C ALA A 93 -3.58 -3.24 10.09
N ARG A 94 -3.51 -2.94 11.39
CA ARG A 94 -4.67 -2.94 12.29
C ARG A 94 -5.60 -1.75 12.01
N TYR A 95 -5.02 -0.55 11.85
CA TYR A 95 -5.77 0.68 11.60
C TYR A 95 -6.63 0.62 10.35
N ILE A 96 -6.10 0.09 9.24
CA ILE A 96 -6.82 0.05 7.96
C ILE A 96 -7.99 -0.95 7.94
N LEU A 97 -8.17 -1.74 9.00
CA LEU A 97 -9.37 -2.56 9.22
C LEU A 97 -10.44 -1.86 10.07
N SER A 98 -10.12 -0.71 10.69
CA SER A 98 -11.08 0.12 11.39
C SER A 98 -11.93 0.95 10.42
N SER A 99 -13.11 1.42 10.86
CA SER A 99 -13.97 2.29 10.03
C SER A 99 -13.25 3.60 9.61
N ALA A 100 -12.41 4.16 10.48
CA ALA A 100 -11.63 5.36 10.18
C ALA A 100 -10.55 5.07 9.12
N GLY A 101 -9.74 4.03 9.34
CA GLY A 101 -8.68 3.65 8.41
C GLY A 101 -9.21 3.23 7.03
N LEU A 102 -10.34 2.52 6.98
CA LEU A 102 -11.01 2.18 5.72
C LEU A 102 -11.39 3.43 4.91
N LYS A 103 -11.94 4.47 5.58
CA LYS A 103 -12.28 5.74 4.94
C LYS A 103 -11.04 6.49 4.45
N ASP A 104 -9.96 6.47 5.21
CA ASP A 104 -8.71 7.13 4.80
C ASP A 104 -8.03 6.42 3.63
N MET A 105 -8.03 5.09 3.63
CA MET A 105 -7.59 4.29 2.49
C MET A 105 -8.50 4.50 1.27
N LYS A 106 -9.80 4.72 1.46
CA LYS A 106 -10.73 5.04 0.35
C LYS A 106 -10.35 6.34 -0.33
N LYS A 107 -10.01 7.39 0.42
CA LYS A 107 -9.56 8.66 -0.15
C LYS A 107 -8.32 8.46 -1.04
N LYS A 108 -7.37 7.62 -0.62
CA LYS A 108 -6.17 7.26 -1.43
C LYS A 108 -6.54 6.44 -2.67
N TYR A 109 -7.43 5.45 -2.51
CA TYR A 109 -7.95 4.65 -3.61
C TYR A 109 -8.62 5.52 -4.68
N GLU A 110 -9.49 6.45 -4.28
CA GLU A 110 -10.18 7.36 -5.20
C GLU A 110 -9.21 8.25 -5.98
N ARG A 111 -8.07 8.62 -5.40
CA ARG A 111 -6.99 9.35 -6.09
C ARG A 111 -6.09 8.46 -6.96
N GLY A 112 -6.30 7.15 -6.97
CA GLY A 112 -5.51 6.20 -7.75
C GLY A 112 -4.08 6.02 -7.24
N GLU A 113 -3.83 6.30 -5.95
CA GLU A 113 -2.47 6.29 -5.40
C GLU A 113 -1.83 4.89 -5.33
N PHE A 114 -2.67 3.86 -5.25
CA PHE A 114 -2.27 2.45 -5.26
C PHE A 114 -1.98 1.92 -6.68
N GLY A 115 -2.27 2.72 -7.70
CA GLY A 115 -2.07 2.35 -9.11
C GLY A 115 -3.28 1.65 -9.72
N HIS A 116 -3.03 0.93 -10.81
CA HIS A 116 -4.04 0.31 -11.65
C HIS A 116 -3.66 -1.12 -12.02
N CYS A 117 -4.67 -1.93 -12.35
CA CYS A 117 -4.51 -3.32 -12.73
C CYS A 117 -3.68 -3.41 -14.02
N PRO A 118 -2.65 -4.27 -14.08
CA PRO A 118 -1.81 -4.42 -15.26
C PRO A 118 -2.48 -5.18 -16.41
N ARG A 119 -3.67 -5.77 -16.20
CA ARG A 119 -4.41 -6.43 -17.29
C ARG A 119 -5.18 -5.39 -18.10
N ASP A 120 -4.94 -5.34 -19.40
CA ASP A 120 -5.65 -4.46 -20.34
C ASP A 120 -7.18 -4.62 -20.25
N LYS A 121 -7.67 -5.86 -20.11
CA LYS A 121 -9.11 -6.17 -19.98
C LYS A 121 -9.74 -5.60 -18.71
N CYS A 122 -8.95 -5.18 -17.73
CA CYS A 122 -9.44 -4.50 -16.55
C CYS A 122 -9.69 -3.00 -16.79
N ASN A 123 -9.33 -2.44 -17.94
CA ASN A 123 -9.53 -1.03 -18.32
C ASN A 123 -9.05 -0.08 -17.21
N GLU A 124 -7.78 -0.21 -16.81
CA GLU A 124 -7.17 0.63 -15.77
C GLU A 124 -7.94 0.63 -14.44
N GLN A 125 -8.49 -0.52 -14.05
CA GLN A 125 -9.12 -0.69 -12.73
C GLN A 125 -8.15 -0.31 -11.61
N LYS A 126 -8.54 0.61 -10.73
CA LYS A 126 -7.78 0.93 -9.50
C LYS A 126 -7.64 -0.31 -8.61
N VAL A 127 -6.47 -0.47 -8.00
CA VAL A 127 -6.11 -1.64 -7.18
C VAL A 127 -5.97 -1.27 -5.70
N LEU A 128 -5.86 -2.28 -4.84
CA LEU A 128 -5.66 -2.13 -3.40
C LEU A 128 -4.34 -2.79 -3.00
N PRO A 129 -3.58 -2.23 -2.03
CA PRO A 129 -2.43 -2.94 -1.47
C PRO A 129 -2.87 -4.20 -0.73
N ILE A 130 -2.04 -5.23 -0.73
CA ILE A 130 -2.25 -6.48 0.01
C ILE A 130 -0.91 -7.05 0.47
N GLY A 131 -0.85 -7.61 1.67
CA GLY A 131 0.28 -8.44 2.10
C GLY A 131 -0.20 -9.82 2.48
N GLU A 132 0.52 -10.86 2.07
CA GLU A 132 0.12 -12.25 2.28
C GLU A 132 1.01 -12.98 3.28
N THR A 133 2.04 -12.30 3.78
CA THR A 133 3.11 -12.86 4.59
C THR A 133 3.20 -12.15 5.94
N GLU A 134 3.87 -12.79 6.88
CA GLU A 134 4.23 -12.19 8.16
C GLU A 134 5.37 -11.17 7.99
N LEU A 135 5.68 -10.44 9.07
CA LEU A 135 6.74 -9.43 9.09
C LEU A 135 8.09 -10.01 8.64
N GLY A 136 8.74 -9.33 7.71
CA GLY A 136 10.05 -9.67 7.14
C GLY A 136 10.03 -10.74 6.05
N GLU A 137 8.88 -11.37 5.78
CA GLU A 137 8.81 -12.52 4.87
C GLU A 137 8.45 -12.16 3.42
N GLY A 138 7.90 -10.96 3.20
CA GLY A 138 7.43 -10.58 1.87
C GLY A 138 7.04 -9.12 1.75
N PHE A 139 6.97 -8.66 0.50
CA PHE A 139 6.64 -7.26 0.20
C PHE A 139 5.15 -7.09 -0.10
N VAL A 140 4.69 -5.85 0.04
CA VAL A 140 3.34 -5.46 -0.37
C VAL A 140 3.11 -5.72 -1.87
N ASN A 141 2.02 -6.40 -2.18
CA ASN A 141 1.52 -6.62 -3.53
C ASN A 141 0.28 -5.75 -3.78
N ILE A 142 -0.26 -5.84 -5.00
CA ILE A 142 -1.52 -5.17 -5.35
C ILE A 142 -2.60 -6.17 -5.76
N PHE A 143 -3.80 -5.99 -5.22
CA PHE A 143 -4.99 -6.77 -5.52
C PHE A 143 -5.94 -5.97 -6.42
N CYS A 144 -6.38 -6.60 -7.52
CA CYS A 144 -7.37 -5.99 -8.42
C CYS A 144 -8.79 -6.45 -8.06
N PRO A 145 -9.71 -5.54 -7.69
CA PRO A 145 -11.08 -5.90 -7.32
C PRO A 145 -11.91 -6.45 -8.48
N LYS A 146 -11.53 -6.13 -9.72
CA LYS A 146 -12.27 -6.52 -10.93
C LYS A 146 -11.96 -7.94 -11.41
N CYS A 147 -10.67 -8.29 -11.54
CA CYS A 147 -10.28 -9.64 -11.95
C CYS A 147 -10.00 -10.57 -10.77
N ARG A 148 -9.94 -10.05 -9.53
CA ARG A 148 -9.69 -10.82 -8.29
C ARG A 148 -8.34 -11.53 -8.26
N GLU A 149 -7.34 -10.89 -8.86
CA GLU A 149 -5.97 -11.40 -8.93
C GLU A 149 -5.02 -10.47 -8.19
N ILE A 150 -3.95 -11.06 -7.66
CA ILE A 150 -2.84 -10.37 -7.00
C ILE A 150 -1.70 -10.21 -8.00
N TYR A 151 -1.04 -9.05 -7.99
CA TYR A 151 0.11 -8.76 -8.83
C TYR A 151 1.25 -8.23 -7.97
N PHE A 152 2.46 -8.68 -8.31
CA PHE A 152 3.67 -8.18 -7.69
C PHE A 152 3.90 -6.72 -8.05
N THR A 153 4.17 -5.90 -7.03
CA THR A 153 4.63 -4.53 -7.27
C THR A 153 6.03 -4.59 -7.89
N LYS A 154 6.21 -4.00 -9.09
CA LYS A 154 7.54 -3.86 -9.71
C LYS A 154 8.38 -2.76 -9.06
N SER A 155 7.83 -2.07 -8.06
CA SER A 155 8.50 -0.92 -7.47
C SER A 155 9.73 -1.36 -6.68
N LYS A 156 10.80 -0.57 -6.74
CA LYS A 156 11.99 -0.73 -5.88
C LYS A 156 11.69 -0.50 -4.39
N PHE A 157 10.48 -0.06 -4.08
CA PHE A 157 10.05 0.31 -2.75
C PHE A 157 9.41 -0.91 -2.10
N GLN A 158 10.29 -1.64 -1.44
CA GLN A 158 10.09 -2.90 -0.75
C GLN A 158 9.49 -2.67 0.64
N LEU A 159 8.28 -2.12 0.70
CA LEU A 159 7.53 -2.13 1.96
C LEU A 159 7.12 -3.55 2.30
N ASP A 160 7.16 -3.86 3.58
CA ASP A 160 6.67 -5.13 4.10
C ASP A 160 5.17 -5.29 3.84
N GLY A 161 4.77 -6.49 3.41
CA GLY A 161 3.37 -6.83 3.21
C GLY A 161 2.58 -6.87 4.51
N ALA A 162 3.21 -7.22 5.63
CA ALA A 162 2.59 -7.29 6.95
C ALA A 162 1.95 -5.97 7.36
N TYR A 163 2.41 -4.83 6.82
CA TYR A 163 1.84 -3.50 7.10
C TYR A 163 0.45 -3.26 6.52
N PHE A 164 -0.02 -4.17 5.66
CA PHE A 164 -1.34 -4.14 5.05
C PHE A 164 -2.16 -5.37 5.43
N GLY A 165 -1.49 -6.52 5.52
CA GLY A 165 -2.11 -7.80 5.82
C GLY A 165 -3.05 -8.31 4.71
N PRO A 166 -3.52 -9.57 4.83
CA PRO A 166 -4.26 -10.23 3.75
C PRO A 166 -5.74 -9.83 3.75
N SER A 167 -6.27 -9.39 4.89
CA SER A 167 -7.69 -9.12 5.07
C SER A 167 -8.15 -7.77 4.54
N PHE A 168 -7.24 -6.81 4.39
CA PHE A 168 -7.59 -5.43 4.06
C PHE A 168 -8.41 -5.29 2.77
N PRO A 169 -8.02 -5.87 1.62
CA PRO A 169 -8.81 -5.72 0.39
C PRO A 169 -10.23 -6.26 0.53
N THR A 170 -10.40 -7.37 1.25
CA THR A 170 -11.71 -7.98 1.48
C THR A 170 -12.57 -7.10 2.39
N ALA A 171 -12.01 -6.62 3.51
CA ALA A 171 -12.71 -5.70 4.42
C ALA A 171 -13.13 -4.41 3.70
N PHE A 172 -12.24 -3.86 2.89
CA PHE A 172 -12.48 -2.66 2.10
C PHE A 172 -13.62 -2.81 1.10
N LEU A 173 -13.69 -3.93 0.39
CA LEU A 173 -14.77 -4.18 -0.57
C LEU A 173 -16.10 -4.55 0.09
N MET A 174 -16.09 -5.07 1.32
CA MET A 174 -17.30 -5.28 2.11
C MET A 174 -17.90 -3.94 2.56
N GLU A 175 -17.07 -2.98 2.97
CA GLU A 175 -17.50 -1.63 3.38
C GLU A 175 -17.93 -0.76 2.18
N PHE A 176 -17.26 -0.91 1.03
CA PHE A 176 -17.49 -0.09 -0.17
C PHE A 176 -17.88 -0.94 -1.39
N PRO A 177 -19.05 -1.61 -1.38
CA PRO A 177 -19.47 -2.51 -2.46
C PRO A 177 -19.71 -1.79 -3.78
N GLU A 178 -19.93 -0.47 -3.79
CA GLU A 178 -20.11 0.34 -4.99
C GLU A 178 -18.91 0.28 -5.95
N ILE A 179 -17.72 -0.04 -5.44
CA ILE A 179 -16.49 -0.20 -6.22
C ILE A 179 -16.57 -1.38 -7.18
N LEU A 180 -17.35 -2.41 -6.83
CA LEU A 180 -17.59 -3.57 -7.69
C LEU A 180 -18.70 -3.30 -8.71
N LEU A 181 -19.53 -2.30 -8.47
CA LEU A 181 -20.72 -2.00 -9.28
C LEU A 181 -20.46 -0.98 -10.39
N THR A 182 -19.29 -0.34 -10.45
CA THR A 182 -18.99 0.65 -11.48
C THR A 182 -19.11 0.03 -12.88
N PRO A 183 -20.14 0.41 -13.67
CA PRO A 183 -20.30 -0.09 -15.03
C PRO A 183 -19.13 0.43 -15.85
N HIS A 184 -18.57 -0.42 -16.70
CA HIS A 184 -17.59 -0.01 -17.69
C HIS A 184 -18.09 1.24 -18.39
N SER A 185 -17.28 2.31 -18.38
CA SER A 185 -17.44 3.39 -19.34
C SER A 185 -17.54 2.72 -20.71
N THR A 186 -18.70 2.89 -21.34
CA THR A 186 -18.89 2.52 -22.72
C THR A 186 -17.78 3.23 -23.48
N ILE A 187 -16.94 2.44 -24.17
CA ILE A 187 -16.09 2.96 -25.23
C ILE A 187 -17.07 3.70 -26.15
N LYS A 188 -17.06 5.04 -26.14
CA LYS A 188 -17.73 5.79 -27.18
C LYS A 188 -16.95 5.46 -28.46
N PRO A 189 -17.54 4.76 -29.45
CA PRO A 189 -16.90 4.72 -30.75
C PRO A 189 -16.76 6.17 -31.23
N SER A 190 -15.53 6.61 -31.47
CA SER A 190 -15.28 7.87 -32.15
C SER A 190 -15.90 7.79 -33.55
N PRO A 191 -16.68 8.79 -33.98
CA PRO A 191 -17.19 8.80 -35.33
C PRO A 191 -16.08 9.21 -36.32
N GLU A 192 -16.07 8.50 -37.45
CA GLU A 192 -15.41 8.82 -38.75
C GLU A 192 -13.91 8.46 -38.84
N CYS A 193 -13.48 7.67 -39.84
CA CYS A 193 -13.65 7.97 -41.26
C CYS A 193 -14.11 6.76 -42.10
N ILE A 194 -15.26 6.93 -42.75
CA ILE A 194 -15.68 6.14 -43.91
C ILE A 194 -14.80 6.60 -45.08
N THR A 195 -13.94 5.72 -45.59
CA THR A 195 -13.50 5.81 -46.98
C THR A 195 -13.97 4.56 -47.69
N THR A 196 -15.06 4.71 -48.42
CA THR A 196 -15.46 3.78 -49.48
C THR A 196 -14.55 4.02 -50.68
N SER A 197 -13.78 3.03 -51.08
CA SER A 197 -13.40 2.87 -52.49
C SER A 197 -13.28 1.38 -52.82
N ASP A 198 -13.80 1.10 -54.00
CA ASP A 198 -14.32 -0.15 -54.51
C ASP A 198 -13.24 -1.12 -55.01
N SER A 199 -13.68 -2.37 -55.10
CA SER A 199 -13.17 -3.61 -55.70
C SER A 199 -12.01 -3.61 -56.73
N SER A 200 -11.17 -4.65 -56.65
CA SER A 200 -10.92 -5.60 -57.77
C SER A 200 -10.01 -6.77 -57.37
N GLU A 201 -10.36 -7.95 -57.88
CA GLU A 201 -9.69 -9.25 -57.76
C GLU A 201 -8.27 -9.30 -58.35
N SER A 202 -7.41 -10.16 -57.81
CA SER A 202 -6.82 -11.28 -58.59
C SER A 202 -5.91 -12.20 -57.76
N SER A 203 -6.27 -13.49 -57.88
CA SER A 203 -5.53 -14.76 -57.80
C SER A 203 -4.00 -14.85 -57.69
N SER A 204 -3.60 -16.04 -57.17
CA SER A 204 -2.36 -16.82 -57.39
C SER A 204 -1.11 -16.34 -56.65
N GLU A 205 -0.17 -17.14 -56.12
CA GLU A 205 0.11 -18.59 -56.06
C GLU A 205 1.36 -18.72 -55.14
N ARG A 206 1.54 -19.87 -54.44
CA ARG A 206 2.85 -20.49 -54.07
C ARG A 206 3.78 -19.69 -53.11
N SER A 207 4.67 -20.23 -52.27
CA SER A 207 5.12 -21.56 -51.86
C SER A 207 6.09 -21.36 -50.68
N SER A 208 6.07 -22.29 -49.72
CA SER A 208 7.21 -22.89 -48.98
C SER A 208 8.22 -22.08 -48.11
N SER A 209 8.53 -22.70 -46.96
CA SER A 209 9.82 -22.79 -46.22
C SER A 209 10.06 -21.76 -45.10
N ILE A 210 10.05 -22.13 -43.80
CA ILE A 210 10.97 -22.96 -42.96
C ILE A 210 12.03 -22.11 -42.20
N LYS A 211 12.19 -22.42 -40.88
CA LYS A 211 13.26 -22.11 -39.87
C LYS A 211 13.21 -20.70 -39.23
N SER A 212 13.07 -20.54 -37.90
CA SER A 212 13.80 -21.02 -36.68
C SER A 212 14.91 -20.04 -36.23
N VAL A 213 15.21 -20.09 -34.92
CA VAL A 213 16.14 -19.31 -34.05
C VAL A 213 15.40 -18.22 -33.23
N ALA A 214 15.16 -18.33 -31.91
CA ALA A 214 15.92 -18.70 -30.70
C ALA A 214 16.82 -17.58 -30.12
N SER A 215 16.56 -17.29 -28.83
CA SER A 215 17.45 -16.74 -27.78
C SER A 215 17.89 -15.27 -27.86
N PHE A 216 17.47 -14.47 -26.88
CA PHE A 216 18.25 -14.17 -25.66
C PHE A 216 17.29 -13.87 -24.50
#